data_AF-H2CCR4-F1
#
_entry.id   AF-H2CCR4-F1
#
_cell.length_a   1.000
_cell.length_b   1.000
_cell.length_c   1.000
_cell.angle_alpha   90.00
_cell.angle_beta   90.00
_cell.angle_gamma   90.00
#
_symmetry.space_group_name_H-M   'P 1'
#
loop_
_entity.id
_entity.type
_entity.pdbx_description
1 polymer ?
#
loop_
_entity_poly.entity_id
_entity_poly.type
_entity_poly.pdbx_seq_one_letter_code
_entity_poly.pdbx_strand_id
1 'polypeptide(L)'
;MTRIQTIIILSIALIAIPLAGYGGYRYVSQQRKIEAAAIEAYFDQARAFERRIIDGFPIYQDWATPDRERQLRTHLLEDHLAVVRSMNLTAIEDRIELDARLKAGTLTALEQNRETPYFFYNVKKEHRALLPMASEGLHLIAERLNKRTGMKDVTVKMAISSVLRTVEYQDGLRDRNANASLISSHSYGISFDIFYDNFFVSLAPLPDTGDVDVNRSLETMRLRTGYWLGDALRRQLHAMLAETLIELQNEGKLYAILEKNQRCYHVTIRPQ
;
A
#
# COMPACT_ATOMS: atom_id res chain seq x y z
N MET A 1 -41.76 -23.02 -51.66
CA MET A 1 -41.05 -21.74 -51.87
C MET A 1 -40.92 -21.50 -53.36
N THR A 2 -41.26 -20.33 -53.89
CA THR A 2 -41.15 -20.05 -55.33
C THR A 2 -39.68 -19.76 -55.70
N ARG A 3 -39.31 -19.99 -56.97
CA ARG A 3 -37.95 -19.73 -57.47
C ARG A 3 -37.53 -18.26 -57.25
N ILE A 4 -38.48 -17.34 -57.35
CA ILE A 4 -38.30 -15.90 -57.08
C ILE A 4 -37.98 -15.65 -55.60
N GLN A 5 -38.72 -16.27 -54.67
CA GLN A 5 -38.44 -16.16 -53.23
C GLN A 5 -37.02 -16.65 -52.89
N THR A 6 -36.57 -17.72 -53.54
CA THR A 6 -35.22 -18.28 -53.32
C THR A 6 -34.12 -17.32 -53.79
N ILE A 7 -34.29 -16.69 -54.96
CA ILE A 7 -33.34 -15.71 -55.49
C ILE A 7 -33.27 -14.45 -54.60
N ILE A 8 -34.41 -13.98 -54.10
CA ILE A 8 -34.46 -12.82 -53.20
C ILE A 8 -33.71 -13.12 -51.89
N ILE A 9 -33.96 -14.28 -51.28
CA ILE A 9 -33.28 -14.68 -50.03
C ILE A 9 -31.77 -14.79 -50.24
N LEU A 10 -31.33 -15.43 -51.33
CA LEU A 10 -29.91 -15.57 -51.65
C LEU A 10 -29.25 -14.20 -51.91
N SER A 11 -29.94 -13.27 -52.57
CA SER A 11 -29.43 -11.92 -52.83
C SER A 11 -29.32 -11.10 -51.55
N ILE A 12 -30.29 -11.21 -50.65
CA ILE A 12 -30.25 -10.58 -49.32
C ILE A 12 -29.08 -11.16 -48.51
N ALA A 13 -28.92 -12.49 -48.48
CA ALA A 13 -27.83 -13.14 -47.76
C ALA A 13 -26.45 -12.74 -48.29
N LEU A 14 -26.31 -12.61 -49.62
CA LEU A 14 -25.07 -12.20 -50.29
C LEU A 14 -24.61 -10.80 -49.87
N ILE A 15 -25.52 -9.92 -49.47
CA ILE A 15 -25.22 -8.55 -49.01
C ILE A 15 -25.13 -8.48 -47.48
N ALA A 16 -26.06 -9.13 -46.78
CA ALA A 16 -26.16 -9.06 -45.33
C ALA A 16 -24.97 -9.71 -44.62
N ILE A 17 -24.47 -10.85 -45.12
CA ILE A 17 -23.35 -11.57 -44.50
C ILE A 17 -22.04 -10.75 -44.56
N PRO A 18 -21.60 -10.21 -45.72
CA PRO A 18 -20.43 -9.35 -45.77
C PRO A 18 -20.58 -8.06 -44.95
N LEU A 19 -21.78 -7.46 -44.93
CA LEU A 19 -22.02 -6.25 -44.16
C LEU A 19 -21.93 -6.51 -42.64
N ALA A 20 -22.50 -7.62 -42.17
CA ALA A 20 -22.36 -8.07 -40.79
C ALA A 20 -20.90 -8.40 -40.45
N GLY A 21 -20.18 -9.08 -41.35
CA GLY A 21 -18.77 -9.39 -41.20
C GLY A 21 -17.89 -8.12 -41.12
N TYR A 22 -18.13 -7.15 -42.00
CA TYR A 22 -17.44 -5.85 -41.98
C TYR A 22 -17.77 -5.06 -40.71
N GLY A 23 -19.04 -5.03 -40.30
CA GLY A 23 -19.47 -4.42 -39.03
C GLY A 23 -18.76 -5.04 -37.83
N GLY A 24 -18.70 -6.38 -37.76
CA GLY A 24 -17.98 -7.12 -36.74
C GLY A 24 -16.47 -6.83 -36.75
N TYR A 25 -15.84 -6.83 -37.93
CA TYR A 25 -14.42 -6.48 -38.08
C TYR A 25 -14.12 -5.06 -37.59
N ARG A 26 -14.95 -4.08 -37.98
CA ARG A 26 -14.82 -2.67 -37.55
C ARG A 26 -14.96 -2.53 -36.04
N TYR A 27 -15.93 -3.21 -35.45
CA TYR A 27 -16.13 -3.24 -34.01
C TYR A 27 -14.90 -3.79 -33.28
N VAL A 28 -14.40 -4.96 -33.67
CA VAL A 28 -13.18 -5.57 -33.08
C VAL A 28 -11.96 -4.67 -33.27
N SER A 29 -11.79 -4.08 -34.46
CA SER A 29 -10.67 -3.16 -34.73
C SER A 29 -10.75 -1.90 -33.86
N GLN A 30 -11.95 -1.38 -33.58
CA GLN A 30 -12.14 -0.24 -32.70
C GLN A 30 -11.81 -0.59 -31.25
N GLN A 31 -12.26 -1.75 -30.75
CA GLN A 31 -11.94 -2.22 -29.40
C GLN A 31 -10.43 -2.37 -29.18
N ARG A 32 -9.70 -2.96 -30.14
CA ARG A 32 -8.24 -3.07 -30.08
C ARG A 32 -7.53 -1.71 -29.99
N LYS A 33 -8.07 -0.67 -30.64
CA LYS A 33 -7.50 0.69 -30.55
C LYS A 33 -7.72 1.31 -29.18
N ILE A 34 -8.90 1.10 -28.59
CA ILE A 34 -9.23 1.58 -27.24
C ILE A 34 -8.32 0.90 -26.22
N GLU A 35 -8.17 -0.43 -26.31
CA GLU A 35 -7.28 -1.21 -25.45
C GLU A 35 -5.81 -0.73 -25.56
N ALA A 36 -5.29 -0.60 -26.79
CA ALA A 36 -3.93 -0.12 -27.01
C ALA A 36 -3.70 1.27 -26.40
N ALA A 37 -4.64 2.20 -26.61
CA ALA A 37 -4.56 3.56 -26.07
C ALA A 37 -4.61 3.57 -24.53
N ALA A 38 -5.44 2.71 -23.91
CA ALA A 38 -5.51 2.58 -22.46
C ALA A 38 -4.19 2.05 -21.87
N ILE A 39 -3.58 1.06 -22.52
CA ILE A 39 -2.27 0.50 -22.12
C ILE A 39 -1.17 1.56 -22.25
N GLU A 40 -1.11 2.25 -23.38
CA GLU A 40 -0.11 3.29 -23.64
C GLU A 40 -0.22 4.43 -22.61
N ALA A 41 -1.42 4.95 -22.38
CA ALA A 41 -1.66 6.01 -21.39
C ALA A 41 -1.27 5.59 -19.97
N TYR A 42 -1.36 4.31 -19.63
CA TYR A 42 -0.95 3.80 -18.32
C TYR A 42 0.56 3.68 -18.18
N PHE A 43 1.25 3.20 -19.22
CA PHE A 43 2.72 3.17 -19.21
C PHE A 43 3.32 4.58 -19.26
N ASP A 44 2.67 5.53 -19.92
CA ASP A 44 3.07 6.94 -19.87
C ASP A 44 2.95 7.52 -18.47
N GLN A 45 1.87 7.21 -17.73
CA GLN A 45 1.75 7.57 -16.32
C GLN A 45 2.83 6.93 -15.46
N ALA A 46 3.10 5.63 -15.66
CA ALA A 46 4.14 4.91 -14.94
C ALA A 46 5.52 5.54 -15.17
N ARG A 47 5.83 5.86 -16.43
CA ARG A 47 7.08 6.53 -16.83
C ARG A 47 7.17 7.95 -16.27
N ALA A 48 6.08 8.71 -16.29
CA ALA A 48 6.05 10.05 -15.71
C ALA A 48 6.34 10.02 -14.21
N PHE A 49 5.72 9.08 -13.48
CA PHE A 49 6.00 8.87 -12.06
C PHE A 49 7.45 8.44 -11.82
N GLU A 50 7.94 7.44 -12.56
CA GLU A 50 9.32 6.96 -12.47
C GLU A 50 10.33 8.10 -12.66
N ARG A 51 10.18 8.89 -13.74
CA ARG A 51 11.05 10.03 -14.02
C ARG A 51 10.97 11.09 -12.96
N ARG A 52 9.77 11.42 -12.48
CA ARG A 52 9.58 12.40 -11.40
C ARG A 52 10.38 12.01 -10.16
N ILE A 53 10.34 10.75 -9.76
CA ILE A 53 11.05 10.25 -8.59
C ILE A 53 12.56 10.19 -8.83
N ILE A 54 13.01 9.65 -9.96
CA ILE A 54 14.44 9.55 -10.30
C ILE A 54 15.09 10.93 -10.39
N ASP A 55 14.46 11.86 -11.10
CA ASP A 55 15.01 13.19 -11.34
C ASP A 55 14.90 14.08 -10.10
N GLY A 56 13.85 13.90 -9.28
CA GLY A 56 13.64 14.64 -8.05
C GLY A 56 14.46 14.15 -6.85
N PHE A 57 14.81 12.87 -6.82
CA PHE A 57 15.47 12.21 -5.69
C PHE A 57 16.59 11.29 -6.15
N PRO A 58 17.70 11.87 -6.63
CA PRO A 58 18.77 11.09 -7.20
C PRO A 58 19.56 10.34 -6.12
N ILE A 59 19.96 9.10 -6.42
CA ILE A 59 20.59 8.16 -5.47
C ILE A 59 22.10 8.42 -5.30
N TYR A 60 22.60 9.65 -5.47
CA TYR A 60 24.04 9.91 -5.60
C TYR A 60 24.88 9.54 -4.36
N GLN A 61 24.25 9.25 -3.22
CA GLN A 61 24.91 8.75 -2.01
C GLN A 61 23.97 7.75 -1.32
N ASP A 62 24.51 6.72 -0.66
CA ASP A 62 23.70 5.81 0.15
C ASP A 62 22.84 6.62 1.11
N TRP A 63 21.52 6.63 0.86
CA TRP A 63 20.61 7.57 1.51
C TRP A 63 20.39 7.26 3.00
N ALA A 64 20.75 6.05 3.42
CA ALA A 64 21.03 5.69 4.80
C ALA A 64 22.44 6.17 5.17
N THR A 65 22.61 7.50 5.21
CA THR A 65 23.83 8.04 5.80
C THR A 65 23.88 7.60 7.26
N PRO A 66 25.07 7.33 7.82
CA PRO A 66 25.22 7.00 9.24
C PRO A 66 24.52 7.99 10.17
N ASP A 67 24.36 9.25 9.76
CA ASP A 67 23.67 10.29 10.52
C ASP A 67 22.16 10.12 10.55
N ARG A 68 21.52 9.70 9.45
CA ARG A 68 20.08 9.42 9.45
C ARG A 68 19.73 8.17 10.23
N GLU A 69 20.56 7.13 10.09
CA GLU A 69 20.45 5.96 10.96
C GLU A 69 20.58 6.38 12.42
N ARG A 70 21.54 7.26 12.75
CA ARG A 70 21.69 7.80 14.11
C ARG A 70 20.44 8.54 14.59
N GLN A 71 19.83 9.38 13.74
CA GLN A 71 18.59 10.10 14.08
C GLN A 71 17.42 9.15 14.35
N LEU A 72 17.26 8.12 13.50
CA LEU A 72 16.27 7.04 13.65
C LEU A 72 16.69 6.00 14.71
N ARG A 73 17.73 6.27 15.49
CA ARG A 73 18.15 5.47 16.65
C ARG A 73 18.36 6.33 17.89
N THR A 74 17.86 7.56 17.86
CA THR A 74 17.86 8.48 19.02
C THR A 74 16.91 7.97 20.10
N HIS A 75 15.70 7.58 19.71
CA HIS A 75 14.70 7.05 20.61
C HIS A 75 14.74 5.52 20.54
N LEU A 76 15.01 4.88 21.66
CA LEU A 76 15.08 3.41 21.74
C LEU A 76 13.80 2.87 22.40
N LEU A 77 13.73 1.54 22.55
CA LEU A 77 12.54 0.87 23.08
C LEU A 77 12.00 1.49 24.37
N GLU A 78 12.86 1.93 25.29
CA GLU A 78 12.43 2.56 26.54
C GLU A 78 11.67 3.88 26.32
N ASP A 79 12.02 4.67 25.32
CA ASP A 79 11.29 5.89 24.98
C ASP A 79 9.89 5.56 24.44
N HIS A 80 9.78 4.48 23.67
CA HIS A 80 8.51 3.98 23.16
C HIS A 80 7.62 3.48 24.31
N LEU A 81 8.19 2.75 25.27
CA LEU A 81 7.47 2.32 26.48
C LEU A 81 7.15 3.50 27.41
N ALA A 82 7.95 4.56 27.41
CA ALA A 82 7.65 5.78 28.17
C ALA A 82 6.38 6.46 27.65
N VAL A 83 6.12 6.45 26.34
CA VAL A 83 4.86 6.94 25.76
C VAL A 83 3.68 6.13 26.30
N VAL A 84 3.78 4.80 26.27
CA VAL A 84 2.76 3.89 26.81
C VAL A 84 2.44 4.21 28.27
N ARG A 85 3.48 4.35 29.11
CA ARG A 85 3.36 4.70 30.53
C ARG A 85 2.71 6.06 30.73
N SER A 86 3.10 7.07 29.94
CA SER A 86 2.55 8.43 30.03
C SER A 86 1.04 8.50 29.75
N MET A 87 0.53 7.55 28.95
CA MET A 87 -0.87 7.46 28.56
C MET A 87 -1.68 6.50 29.44
N ASN A 88 -1.06 5.86 30.42
CA ASN A 88 -1.68 4.83 31.27
C ASN A 88 -2.39 3.73 30.46
N LEU A 89 -1.79 3.30 29.34
CA LEU A 89 -2.36 2.26 28.51
C LEU A 89 -2.16 0.88 29.15
N THR A 90 -3.18 0.03 29.01
CA THR A 90 -3.12 -1.37 29.41
C THR A 90 -2.83 -2.25 28.21
N ALA A 91 -1.99 -3.27 28.42
CA ALA A 91 -1.70 -4.25 27.39
C ALA A 91 -2.95 -5.08 27.09
N ILE A 92 -3.04 -5.55 25.86
CA ILE A 92 -4.13 -6.39 25.38
C ILE A 92 -3.64 -7.82 25.49
N GLU A 93 -4.25 -8.58 26.39
CA GLU A 93 -3.74 -9.88 26.82
C GLU A 93 -3.94 -10.94 25.74
N ASP A 94 -5.16 -11.01 25.20
CA ASP A 94 -5.60 -12.09 24.32
C ASP A 94 -6.55 -11.60 23.22
N ARG A 95 -7.01 -12.56 22.40
CA ARG A 95 -7.93 -12.29 21.30
C ARG A 95 -9.34 -11.89 21.75
N ILE A 96 -9.78 -12.39 22.89
CA ILE A 96 -11.12 -12.10 23.42
C ILE A 96 -11.20 -10.62 23.80
N GLU A 97 -10.16 -10.12 24.48
CA GLU A 97 -10.04 -8.72 24.82
C GLU A 97 -9.93 -7.82 23.58
N LEU A 98 -9.11 -8.21 22.60
CA LEU A 98 -8.98 -7.49 21.32
C LEU A 98 -10.35 -7.30 20.64
N ASP A 99 -11.11 -8.39 20.50
CA ASP A 99 -12.43 -8.36 19.86
C ASP A 99 -13.43 -7.53 20.67
N ALA A 100 -13.36 -7.56 22.01
CA ALA A 100 -14.19 -6.74 22.87
C ALA A 100 -13.87 -5.24 22.71
N ARG A 101 -12.59 -4.88 22.66
CA ARG A 101 -12.12 -3.51 22.47
C ARG A 101 -12.46 -2.93 21.09
N LEU A 102 -12.43 -3.77 20.05
CA LEU A 102 -12.91 -3.42 18.71
C LEU A 102 -14.42 -3.15 18.71
N LYS A 103 -15.23 -4.01 19.34
CA LYS A 103 -16.69 -3.80 19.48
C LYS A 103 -17.02 -2.55 20.29
N ALA A 104 -16.22 -2.25 21.31
CA ALA A 104 -16.36 -1.04 22.13
C ALA A 104 -15.88 0.24 21.44
N GLY A 105 -15.25 0.16 20.25
CA GLY A 105 -14.71 1.32 19.52
C GLY A 105 -13.42 1.92 20.12
N THR A 106 -12.85 1.28 21.14
CA THR A 106 -11.57 1.70 21.75
C THR A 106 -10.36 1.36 20.89
N LEU A 107 -10.53 0.44 19.94
CA LEU A 107 -9.59 0.13 18.87
C LEU A 107 -10.26 0.31 17.52
N THR A 108 -9.47 0.65 16.51
CA THR A 108 -9.88 0.77 15.12
C THR A 108 -9.33 -0.42 14.35
N ALA A 109 -10.23 -1.15 13.67
CA ALA A 109 -9.83 -2.15 12.68
C ALA A 109 -9.25 -1.46 11.45
N LEU A 110 -8.08 -1.92 11.00
CA LEU A 110 -7.44 -1.41 9.81
C LEU A 110 -7.86 -2.23 8.59
N GLU A 111 -8.52 -1.57 7.64
CA GLU A 111 -8.92 -2.17 6.38
C GLU A 111 -7.87 -1.97 5.30
N GLN A 112 -7.88 -2.86 4.29
CA GLN A 112 -7.03 -2.74 3.11
C GLN A 112 -7.92 -2.75 1.86
N ASN A 113 -7.95 -1.62 1.16
CA ASN A 113 -8.63 -1.46 -0.11
C ASN A 113 -7.77 -0.65 -1.10
N ARG A 114 -8.37 -0.23 -2.21
CA ARG A 114 -7.68 0.53 -3.26
C ARG A 114 -7.22 1.91 -2.80
N GLU A 115 -7.94 2.55 -1.89
CA GLU A 115 -7.68 3.91 -1.38
C GLU A 115 -6.74 3.90 -0.17
N THR A 116 -6.67 2.79 0.58
CA THR A 116 -5.76 2.65 1.71
C THR A 116 -4.31 2.92 1.28
N PRO A 117 -3.57 3.85 1.92
CA PRO A 117 -2.23 4.25 1.50
C PRO A 117 -1.14 3.32 2.07
N TYR A 118 -1.52 2.09 2.38
CA TYR A 118 -0.64 1.03 2.86
C TYR A 118 -1.26 -0.33 2.53
N PHE A 119 -0.44 -1.38 2.64
CA PHE A 119 -0.86 -2.77 2.53
C PHE A 119 -0.20 -3.61 3.62
N PHE A 120 -0.78 -4.75 3.96
CA PHE A 120 -0.27 -5.63 5.00
C PHE A 120 0.70 -6.67 4.43
N TYR A 121 1.94 -6.64 4.93
CA TYR A 121 2.97 -7.63 4.64
C TYR A 121 2.93 -8.71 5.72
N ASN A 122 2.22 -9.81 5.45
CA ASN A 122 2.05 -10.96 6.35
C ASN A 122 1.32 -10.70 7.69
N VAL A 123 0.58 -9.59 7.81
CA VAL A 123 -0.30 -9.34 8.96
C VAL A 123 -1.69 -9.94 8.70
N LYS A 124 -2.09 -10.93 9.51
CA LYS A 124 -3.42 -11.55 9.41
C LYS A 124 -4.54 -10.58 9.81
N LYS A 125 -5.73 -10.72 9.23
CA LYS A 125 -6.83 -9.74 9.37
C LYS A 125 -7.22 -9.51 10.83
N GLU A 126 -7.22 -10.57 11.62
CA GLU A 126 -7.57 -10.58 13.04
C GLU A 126 -6.62 -9.78 13.94
N HIS A 127 -5.42 -9.44 13.47
CA HIS A 127 -4.47 -8.63 14.22
C HIS A 127 -4.41 -7.18 13.71
N ARG A 128 -5.17 -6.84 12.67
CA ARG A 128 -5.17 -5.51 12.02
C ARG A 128 -5.96 -4.51 12.84
N ALA A 129 -5.42 -4.14 13.99
CA ALA A 129 -6.03 -3.16 14.88
C ALA A 129 -4.96 -2.23 15.44
N LEU A 130 -5.36 -0.98 15.67
CA LEU A 130 -4.58 0.04 16.37
C LEU A 130 -5.51 0.87 17.25
N LEU A 131 -4.95 1.60 18.20
CA LEU A 131 -5.65 2.73 18.82
C LEU A 131 -6.04 3.74 17.73
N PRO A 132 -7.17 4.46 17.85
CA PRO A 132 -7.60 5.45 16.87
C PRO A 132 -6.50 6.46 16.50
N MET A 133 -5.81 7.04 17.49
CA MET A 133 -4.70 7.96 17.26
C MET A 133 -3.51 7.32 16.53
N ALA A 134 -3.26 6.03 16.74
CA ALA A 134 -2.18 5.32 16.08
C ALA A 134 -2.54 5.02 14.61
N SER A 135 -3.81 4.72 14.34
CA SER A 135 -4.36 4.65 12.98
C SER A 135 -4.22 6.00 12.26
N GLU A 136 -4.61 7.10 12.90
CA GLU A 136 -4.45 8.46 12.37
C GLU A 136 -2.97 8.80 12.09
N GLY A 137 -2.08 8.44 13.02
CA GLY A 137 -0.64 8.62 12.84
C GLY A 137 -0.07 7.83 11.67
N LEU A 138 -0.53 6.59 11.45
CA LEU A 138 -0.18 5.81 10.26
C LEU A 138 -0.63 6.50 8.97
N HIS A 139 -1.85 7.03 8.94
CA HIS A 139 -2.34 7.82 7.81
C HIS A 139 -1.55 9.11 7.59
N LEU A 140 -1.14 9.81 8.66
CA LEU A 140 -0.32 11.02 8.59
C LEU A 140 1.07 10.75 7.97
N ILE A 141 1.71 9.64 8.35
CA ILE A 141 2.99 9.22 7.72
C ILE A 141 2.77 9.01 6.23
N ALA A 142 1.70 8.31 5.85
CA ALA A 142 1.39 8.02 4.46
C ALA A 142 1.09 9.31 3.67
N GLU A 143 0.35 10.24 4.25
CA GLU A 143 0.06 11.56 3.67
C GLU A 143 1.35 12.35 3.40
N ARG A 144 2.23 12.46 4.41
CA ARG A 144 3.51 13.17 4.27
C ARG A 144 4.43 12.53 3.24
N LEU A 145 4.51 11.20 3.21
CA LEU A 145 5.25 10.46 2.19
C LEU A 145 4.70 10.77 0.79
N ASN A 146 3.38 10.69 0.59
CA ASN A 146 2.76 10.94 -0.70
C ASN A 146 2.91 12.40 -1.15
N LYS A 147 2.83 13.36 -0.22
CA LYS A 147 3.07 14.78 -0.50
C LYS A 147 4.47 15.02 -1.08
N ARG A 148 5.49 14.27 -0.63
CA ARG A 148 6.87 14.37 -1.15
C ARG A 148 7.01 13.92 -2.59
N THR A 149 6.21 12.96 -3.03
CA THR A 149 6.19 12.54 -4.45
C THR A 149 5.77 13.68 -5.38
N GLY A 150 4.93 14.60 -4.87
CA GLY A 150 4.41 15.75 -5.60
C GLY A 150 3.46 15.37 -6.75
N MET A 151 2.84 14.18 -6.71
CA MET A 151 1.88 13.74 -7.71
C MET A 151 0.51 13.47 -7.08
N LYS A 152 -0.51 14.16 -7.58
CA LYS A 152 -1.86 14.17 -6.98
C LYS A 152 -2.61 12.84 -7.16
N ASP A 153 -2.47 12.21 -8.33
CA ASP A 153 -3.22 11.01 -8.71
C ASP A 153 -2.37 9.74 -8.62
N VAL A 154 -1.31 9.78 -7.81
CA VAL A 154 -0.47 8.63 -7.51
C VAL A 154 -0.40 8.45 -6.00
N THR A 155 -0.56 7.21 -5.55
CA THR A 155 -0.41 6.86 -4.14
C THR A 155 0.67 5.81 -3.98
N VAL A 156 1.78 6.17 -3.34
CA VAL A 156 2.76 5.24 -2.79
C VAL A 156 2.17 4.62 -1.54
N LYS A 157 2.06 3.30 -1.54
CA LYS A 157 1.59 2.50 -0.41
C LYS A 157 2.75 1.88 0.34
N MET A 158 2.76 2.06 1.65
CA MET A 158 3.76 1.47 2.56
C MET A 158 3.39 0.02 2.91
N ALA A 159 4.40 -0.84 3.11
CA ALA A 159 4.20 -2.19 3.61
C ALA A 159 4.17 -2.20 5.15
N ILE A 160 3.06 -2.60 5.75
CA ILE A 160 2.92 -2.74 7.20
C ILE A 160 3.16 -4.20 7.57
N SER A 161 4.26 -4.44 8.27
CA SER A 161 4.71 -5.79 8.66
C SER A 161 4.25 -6.21 10.05
N SER A 162 3.83 -5.26 10.88
CA SER A 162 3.26 -5.53 12.20
C SER A 162 2.41 -4.37 12.68
N VAL A 163 1.43 -4.68 13.52
CA VAL A 163 0.58 -3.74 14.25
C VAL A 163 0.35 -4.31 15.64
N LEU A 164 -0.87 -4.33 16.18
CA LEU A 164 -1.16 -4.93 17.47
C LEU A 164 -0.76 -6.42 17.55
N ARG A 165 -0.04 -6.75 18.63
CA ARG A 165 0.34 -8.11 19.02
C ARG A 165 -0.09 -8.34 20.46
N THR A 166 -1.03 -9.24 20.70
CA THR A 166 -1.48 -9.56 22.07
C THR A 166 -0.33 -10.13 22.89
N VAL A 167 -0.42 -10.05 24.22
CA VAL A 167 0.60 -10.63 25.12
C VAL A 167 0.74 -12.14 24.84
N GLU A 168 -0.39 -12.85 24.70
CA GLU A 168 -0.43 -14.27 24.32
C GLU A 168 0.33 -14.56 23.01
N TYR A 169 0.13 -13.73 21.98
CA TYR A 169 0.83 -13.89 20.69
C TYR A 169 2.34 -13.69 20.84
N GLN A 170 2.73 -12.74 21.69
CA GLN A 170 4.14 -12.45 21.98
C GLN A 170 4.80 -13.58 22.77
N ASP A 171 4.10 -14.19 23.72
CA ASP A 171 4.60 -15.35 24.48
C ASP A 171 4.80 -16.58 23.58
N GLY A 172 3.89 -16.84 22.63
CA GLY A 172 4.10 -17.88 21.61
C GLY A 172 5.31 -17.66 20.70
N LEU A 173 5.83 -16.43 20.59
CA LEU A 173 7.11 -16.15 19.93
C LEU A 173 8.31 -16.40 20.84
N ARG A 174 8.16 -16.22 22.17
CA ARG A 174 9.22 -16.43 23.17
C ARG A 174 9.64 -17.88 23.30
N ASP A 175 8.70 -18.82 23.13
CA ASP A 175 9.03 -20.26 23.05
C ASP A 175 10.06 -20.57 21.94
N ARG A 176 10.21 -19.68 20.95
CA ARG A 176 11.23 -19.76 19.90
C ARG A 176 12.39 -18.77 20.04
N ASN A 177 12.28 -17.76 20.91
CA ASN A 177 13.29 -16.72 21.10
C ASN A 177 13.33 -16.20 22.55
N ALA A 178 14.25 -16.74 23.36
CA ALA A 178 14.40 -16.44 24.78
C ALA A 178 14.77 -14.97 25.10
N ASN A 179 15.08 -14.13 24.10
CA ASN A 179 15.56 -12.75 24.26
C ASN A 179 14.48 -11.65 24.14
N ALA A 180 13.20 -11.97 23.96
CA ALA A 180 12.16 -10.94 23.85
C ALA A 180 11.79 -10.34 25.23
N SER A 181 11.63 -9.01 25.32
CA SER A 181 11.14 -8.34 26.54
C SER A 181 9.75 -8.85 26.94
N LEU A 182 9.39 -8.69 28.22
CA LEU A 182 8.15 -9.21 28.81
C LEU A 182 6.87 -8.70 28.09
N ILE A 183 6.84 -7.44 27.64
CA ILE A 183 5.70 -6.86 26.90
C ILE A 183 6.25 -5.90 25.85
N SER A 184 5.73 -6.00 24.62
CA SER A 184 6.07 -5.11 23.50
C SER A 184 5.14 -3.89 23.47
N SER A 185 5.63 -2.76 22.97
CA SER A 185 4.80 -1.56 22.70
C SER A 185 3.61 -1.86 21.76
N HIS A 186 3.74 -2.88 20.90
CA HIS A 186 2.65 -3.39 20.05
C HIS A 186 1.45 -3.92 20.84
N SER A 187 1.67 -4.45 22.05
CA SER A 187 0.60 -5.01 22.89
C SER A 187 -0.37 -3.97 23.42
N TYR A 188 -0.05 -2.69 23.27
CA TYR A 188 -0.91 -1.57 23.65
C TYR A 188 -1.67 -0.96 22.46
N GLY A 189 -1.45 -1.47 21.24
CA GLY A 189 -2.09 -0.96 20.02
C GLY A 189 -1.61 0.42 19.57
N ILE A 190 -0.55 0.97 20.15
CA ILE A 190 0.00 2.30 19.83
C ILE A 190 1.15 2.25 18.80
N SER A 191 1.66 1.05 18.52
CA SER A 191 2.85 0.84 17.71
C SER A 191 2.61 -0.07 16.51
N PHE A 192 3.38 0.15 15.45
CA PHE A 192 3.36 -0.62 14.21
C PHE A 192 4.74 -0.63 13.55
N ASP A 193 4.98 -1.66 12.72
CA ASP A 193 6.24 -1.83 12.00
C ASP A 193 6.05 -1.61 10.50
N ILE A 194 6.79 -0.66 9.92
CA ILE A 194 6.79 -0.40 8.48
C ILE A 194 7.97 -1.12 7.83
N PHE A 195 7.70 -2.11 6.97
CA PHE A 195 8.71 -2.79 6.17
C PHE A 195 9.15 -1.91 5.02
N TYR A 196 10.43 -1.53 4.99
CA TYR A 196 10.91 -0.46 4.10
C TYR A 196 11.48 -0.95 2.78
N ASP A 197 11.40 -2.25 2.48
CA ASP A 197 11.89 -2.81 1.22
C ASP A 197 10.80 -3.13 0.20
N ASN A 198 9.54 -2.94 0.57
CA ASN A 198 8.44 -3.20 -0.33
C ASN A 198 7.46 -2.03 -0.33
N PHE A 199 7.21 -1.52 -1.52
CA PHE A 199 6.25 -0.45 -1.76
C PHE A 199 5.34 -0.89 -2.90
N PHE A 200 4.14 -0.33 -2.94
CA PHE A 200 3.24 -0.48 -4.08
C PHE A 200 2.84 0.91 -4.57
N VAL A 201 3.02 1.18 -5.86
CA VAL A 201 2.62 2.45 -6.47
C VAL A 201 1.27 2.30 -7.13
N SER A 202 0.24 2.92 -6.55
CA SER A 202 -1.08 3.00 -7.15
C SER A 202 -1.16 4.23 -8.05
N LEU A 203 -1.05 4.01 -9.36
CA LEU A 203 -1.34 5.02 -10.37
C LEU A 203 -2.86 5.27 -10.50
N ALA A 204 -3.22 6.31 -11.25
CA ALA A 204 -4.60 6.63 -11.51
C ALA A 204 -5.34 5.44 -12.18
N PRO A 205 -6.66 5.31 -11.94
CA PRO A 205 -7.44 4.26 -12.59
C PRO A 205 -7.35 4.32 -14.12
N LEU A 206 -7.23 3.14 -14.72
CA LEU A 206 -7.42 2.96 -16.15
C LEU A 206 -8.87 3.32 -16.54
N PRO A 207 -9.09 3.93 -17.71
CA PRO A 207 -10.44 4.16 -18.21
C PRO A 207 -11.16 2.82 -18.41
N ASP A 208 -12.45 2.79 -18.11
CA ASP A 208 -13.31 1.64 -18.39
C ASP A 208 -13.47 1.51 -19.91
N THR A 209 -13.05 0.36 -20.46
CA THR A 209 -13.17 0.09 -21.90
C THR A 209 -14.56 -0.39 -22.31
N GLY A 210 -15.43 -0.68 -21.35
CA GLY A 210 -16.74 -1.31 -21.55
C GLY A 210 -16.66 -2.83 -21.79
N ASP A 211 -15.46 -3.40 -21.85
CA ASP A 211 -15.22 -4.83 -22.04
C ASP A 211 -14.64 -5.45 -20.76
N VAL A 212 -15.37 -6.45 -20.21
CA VAL A 212 -15.05 -7.08 -18.92
C VAL A 212 -13.69 -7.80 -18.96
N ASP A 213 -13.34 -8.46 -20.06
CA ASP A 213 -12.12 -9.24 -20.17
C ASP A 213 -10.90 -8.34 -20.38
N VAL A 214 -11.06 -7.26 -21.16
CA VAL A 214 -10.06 -6.21 -21.30
C VAL A 214 -9.81 -5.53 -19.95
N ASN A 215 -10.87 -5.09 -19.25
CA ASN A 215 -10.75 -4.46 -17.93
C ASN A 215 -10.07 -5.37 -16.90
N ARG A 216 -10.34 -6.69 -16.92
CA ARG A 216 -9.65 -7.66 -16.05
C ARG A 216 -8.14 -7.74 -16.36
N SER A 217 -7.78 -7.72 -17.64
CA SER A 217 -6.39 -7.76 -18.10
C SER A 217 -5.64 -6.48 -17.72
N LEU A 218 -6.29 -5.32 -17.91
CA LEU A 218 -5.82 -4.01 -17.49
C LEU A 218 -5.61 -3.93 -15.96
N GLU A 219 -6.52 -4.48 -15.15
CA GLU A 219 -6.36 -4.53 -13.70
C GLU A 219 -5.17 -5.42 -13.28
N THR A 220 -4.96 -6.54 -13.98
CA THR A 220 -3.81 -7.41 -13.74
C THR A 220 -2.49 -6.68 -14.06
N MET A 221 -2.45 -5.98 -15.20
CA MET A 221 -1.32 -5.13 -15.59
C MET A 221 -1.05 -4.03 -14.56
N ARG A 222 -2.11 -3.39 -14.05
CA ARG A 222 -2.03 -2.35 -13.02
C ARG A 222 -1.35 -2.87 -11.75
N LEU A 223 -1.78 -4.03 -11.26
CA LEU A 223 -1.19 -4.65 -10.07
C LEU A 223 0.29 -4.97 -10.27
N ARG A 224 0.67 -5.54 -11.43
CA ARG A 224 2.07 -5.86 -11.74
C ARG A 224 2.94 -4.60 -11.84
N THR A 225 2.44 -3.58 -12.52
CA THR A 225 3.15 -2.30 -12.69
C THR A 225 3.34 -1.58 -11.36
N GLY A 226 2.34 -1.60 -10.47
CA GLY A 226 2.45 -0.97 -9.16
C GLY A 226 3.53 -1.60 -8.27
N TYR A 227 3.67 -2.93 -8.28
CA TYR A 227 4.79 -3.60 -7.61
C TYR A 227 6.12 -3.35 -8.31
N TRP A 228 6.15 -3.36 -9.65
CA TRP A 228 7.36 -3.05 -10.41
C TRP A 228 7.91 -1.66 -10.12
N LEU A 229 7.06 -0.63 -10.10
CA LEU A 229 7.46 0.73 -9.73
C LEU A 229 7.95 0.80 -8.28
N GLY A 230 7.25 0.13 -7.36
CA GLY A 230 7.67 0.07 -5.95
C GLY A 230 9.04 -0.58 -5.77
N ASP A 231 9.34 -1.60 -6.57
CA ASP A 231 10.63 -2.30 -6.60
C ASP A 231 11.75 -1.45 -7.23
N ALA A 232 11.48 -0.90 -8.42
CA ALA A 232 12.42 -0.08 -9.19
C ALA A 232 12.83 1.20 -8.44
N LEU A 233 11.91 1.78 -7.67
CA LEU A 233 12.11 3.04 -6.94
C LEU A 233 12.31 2.81 -5.44
N ARG A 234 12.51 1.57 -4.99
CA ARG A 234 12.60 1.19 -3.58
C ARG A 234 13.58 2.06 -2.79
N ARG A 235 14.75 2.36 -3.35
CA ARG A 235 15.79 3.17 -2.67
C ARG A 235 15.29 4.59 -2.41
N GLN A 236 14.66 5.21 -3.40
CA GLN A 236 14.09 6.56 -3.32
C GLN A 236 12.87 6.61 -2.39
N LEU A 237 12.01 5.60 -2.44
CA LEU A 237 10.83 5.54 -1.57
C LEU A 237 11.21 5.28 -0.11
N HIS A 238 12.18 4.39 0.14
CA HIS A 238 12.75 4.17 1.47
C HIS A 238 13.38 5.47 2.00
N ALA A 239 14.15 6.16 1.16
CA ALA A 239 14.73 7.45 1.45
C ALA A 239 13.69 8.50 1.91
N MET A 240 12.61 8.66 1.14
CA MET A 240 11.51 9.57 1.48
C MET A 240 10.79 9.17 2.76
N LEU A 241 10.60 7.87 2.98
CA LEU A 241 9.98 7.35 4.19
C LEU A 241 10.85 7.68 5.42
N ALA A 242 12.16 7.43 5.34
CA ALA A 242 13.10 7.74 6.42
C ALA A 242 13.06 9.23 6.79
N GLU A 243 13.12 10.12 5.78
CA GLU A 243 13.00 11.57 6.00
C GLU A 243 11.66 11.96 6.62
N THR A 244 10.57 11.35 6.17
CA THR A 244 9.22 11.58 6.71
C THR A 244 9.15 11.20 8.18
N LEU A 245 9.72 10.06 8.55
CA LEU A 245 9.75 9.60 9.95
C LEU A 245 10.61 10.52 10.82
N ILE A 246 11.78 10.94 10.33
CA ILE A 246 12.65 11.91 11.02
C ILE A 246 11.91 13.24 11.27
N GLU A 247 11.25 13.79 10.26
CA GLU A 247 10.50 15.04 10.40
C GLU A 247 9.37 14.92 11.42
N LEU A 248 8.54 13.88 11.31
CA LEU A 248 7.45 13.65 12.26
C LEU A 248 7.97 13.39 13.68
N GLN A 249 9.14 12.77 13.81
CA GLN A 249 9.81 12.61 15.10
C GLN A 249 10.25 13.96 15.68
N ASN A 250 10.86 14.82 14.87
CA ASN A 250 11.28 16.18 15.28
C ASN A 250 10.08 17.08 15.60
N GLU A 251 8.97 16.91 14.90
CA GLU A 251 7.68 17.57 15.19
C GLU A 251 7.01 17.02 16.47
N GLY A 252 7.57 15.99 17.10
CA GLY A 252 7.03 15.36 18.31
C GLY A 252 5.77 14.52 18.08
N LYS A 253 5.50 14.12 16.83
CA LYS A 253 4.32 13.34 16.43
C LYS A 253 4.46 11.84 16.70
N LEU A 254 5.69 11.33 16.65
CA LEU A 254 6.00 9.91 16.81
C LEU A 254 7.42 9.70 17.34
N TYR A 255 7.72 8.46 17.71
CA TYR A 255 9.09 7.96 17.75
C TYR A 255 9.24 6.86 16.70
N ALA A 256 10.38 6.83 16.01
CA ALA A 256 10.71 5.83 15.02
C ALA A 256 12.10 5.24 15.30
N ILE A 257 12.20 3.91 15.23
CA ILE A 257 13.46 3.17 15.35
C ILE A 257 13.75 2.44 14.05
N LEU A 258 14.94 2.62 13.48
CA LEU A 258 15.47 1.70 12.47
C LEU A 258 15.97 0.42 13.15
N GLU A 259 15.26 -0.69 12.96
CA GLU A 259 15.63 -1.99 13.53
C GLU A 259 16.87 -2.58 12.82
N LYS A 260 17.81 -3.13 13.59
CA LYS A 260 19.06 -3.70 13.02
C LYS A 260 18.88 -5.12 12.50
N ASN A 261 18.07 -5.90 13.22
CA ASN A 261 17.90 -7.33 12.97
C ASN A 261 16.67 -7.61 12.09
N GLN A 262 15.88 -6.58 11.80
CA GLN A 262 14.68 -6.66 10.98
C GLN A 262 14.66 -5.49 10.02
N ARG A 263 14.21 -5.73 8.79
CA ARG A 263 14.18 -4.69 7.75
C ARG A 263 12.92 -3.81 7.85
N CYS A 264 12.71 -3.22 9.02
CA CYS A 264 11.55 -2.38 9.31
C CYS A 264 11.90 -1.15 10.16
N TYR A 265 10.98 -0.19 10.15
CA TYR A 265 10.90 0.88 11.14
C TYR A 265 9.87 0.50 12.19
N HIS A 266 10.30 0.48 13.46
CA HIS A 266 9.37 0.38 14.59
C HIS A 266 8.87 1.78 14.94
N VAL A 267 7.56 2.01 14.88
CA VAL A 267 6.95 3.33 15.08
C VAL A 267 5.99 3.30 16.26
N THR A 268 6.08 4.29 17.14
CA THR A 268 5.10 4.57 18.20
C THR A 268 4.56 5.98 18.04
N ILE A 269 3.24 6.13 17.94
CA ILE A 269 2.61 7.44 17.85
C ILE A 269 2.58 8.11 19.23
N ARG A 270 2.85 9.42 19.27
CA ARG A 270 2.87 10.20 20.51
C ARG A 270 1.56 10.99 20.67
N PRO A 271 1.00 11.06 21.89
CA PRO A 271 -0.14 11.93 22.16
C PRO A 271 0.25 13.39 21.91
N GLN A 272 -0.70 14.18 21.40
CA GLN A 272 -0.55 15.61 21.11
C GLN A 272 -1.23 16.44 22.18
#